data_AF-H9GTD8-F1
#
_entry.id   AF-H9GTD8-F1
#
_cell.length_a   1.000
_cell.length_b   1.000
_cell.length_c   1.000
_cell.angle_alpha   90.00
_cell.angle_beta   90.00
_cell.angle_gamma   90.00
#
_symmetry.space_group_name_H-M   'P 1'
#
loop_
_entity.id
_entity.type
_entity.pdbx_description
1 polymer ?
#
loop_
_entity_poly.entity_id
_entity_poly.type
_entity_poly.pdbx_seq_one_letter_code
_entity_poly.pdbx_strand_id
1 'polypeptide(L)'
;MQADVFVEYLEKWAITFLKKDYGRQTDLTEIWNTTMEQMKCCGFNNYTDFSDSYFYQTYNKYPSPCCPDNKDCQESEIDESKQGCLNEFQVFLNKNGKIVGGVVLGIGALELAAMIASMFLYCQIGTSS
;
A
#
# COMPACT_ATOMS: atom_id res chain seq x y z
N MET A 1 17.99 -10.18 1.31
CA MET A 1 18.91 -9.28 2.00
C MET A 1 18.64 -7.80 1.72
N GLN A 2 18.55 -7.34 0.46
CA GLN A 2 18.25 -5.91 0.20
C GLN A 2 16.75 -5.55 0.38
N ALA A 3 15.85 -6.49 0.09
CA ALA A 3 14.41 -6.31 0.31
C ALA A 3 14.03 -6.22 1.81
N ASP A 4 14.75 -6.94 2.68
CA ASP A 4 14.41 -7.05 4.11
C ASP A 4 14.61 -5.72 4.84
N VAL A 5 15.70 -4.99 4.52
CA VAL A 5 15.96 -3.65 5.06
C VAL A 5 14.85 -2.68 4.67
N PHE A 6 14.43 -2.71 3.40
CA PHE A 6 13.35 -1.84 2.92
C PHE A 6 12.02 -2.15 3.62
N VAL A 7 11.69 -3.43 3.79
CA VAL A 7 10.48 -3.85 4.52
C VAL A 7 10.51 -3.36 5.97
N GLU A 8 11.67 -3.40 6.64
CA GLU A 8 11.80 -2.88 8.01
C GLU A 8 11.53 -1.36 8.09
N TYR A 9 12.03 -0.58 7.11
CA TYR A 9 11.73 0.85 7.04
C TYR A 9 10.24 1.11 6.79
N LEU A 10 9.62 0.36 5.87
CA LEU A 10 8.20 0.45 5.61
C LEU A 10 7.37 0.09 6.83
N GLU A 11 7.74 -0.98 7.53
CA GLU A 11 7.06 -1.41 8.75
C GLU A 11 7.09 -0.30 9.80
N LYS A 12 8.28 0.26 10.09
CA LYS A 12 8.41 1.36 11.04
C LYS A 12 7.54 2.56 10.66
N TRP A 13 7.54 2.93 9.38
CA TRP A 13 6.71 4.03 8.88
C TRP A 13 5.21 3.71 9.02
N ALA A 14 4.79 2.55 8.54
CA ALA A 14 3.40 2.11 8.54
C ALA A 14 2.84 1.99 9.96
N ILE A 15 3.54 1.30 10.86
CA ILE A 15 3.12 1.15 12.26
C ILE A 15 3.07 2.50 12.96
N THR A 16 4.06 3.38 12.73
CA THR A 16 4.04 4.73 13.30
C THR A 16 2.81 5.50 12.83
N PHE A 17 2.50 5.41 11.54
CA PHE A 17 1.33 6.04 10.96
C PHE A 17 0.02 5.48 11.54
N LEU A 18 -0.17 4.14 11.53
CA LEU A 18 -1.36 3.48 12.05
C LEU A 18 -1.60 3.85 13.52
N LYS A 19 -0.53 3.92 14.31
CA LYS A 19 -0.63 4.30 15.72
C LYS A 19 -0.94 5.78 15.93
N LYS A 20 -0.33 6.70 15.18
CA LYS A 20 -0.36 8.14 15.50
C LYS A 20 -1.36 8.95 14.68
N ASP A 21 -1.56 8.59 13.42
CA ASP A 21 -2.16 9.47 12.42
C ASP A 21 -3.44 8.91 11.80
N TYR A 22 -3.62 7.58 11.82
CA TYR A 22 -4.88 6.96 11.42
C TYR A 22 -6.03 7.47 12.28
N GLY A 23 -7.10 7.95 11.63
CA GLY A 23 -8.24 8.63 12.29
C GLY A 23 -8.02 10.11 12.62
N ARG A 24 -6.78 10.61 12.51
CA ARG A 24 -6.45 12.03 12.72
C ARG A 24 -6.23 12.77 11.40
N GLN A 25 -5.52 12.13 10.47
CA GLN A 25 -5.26 12.65 9.14
C GLN A 25 -6.16 11.96 8.13
N THR A 26 -7.13 12.67 7.57
CA THR A 26 -8.16 12.11 6.67
C THR A 26 -7.57 11.45 5.44
N ASP A 27 -6.67 12.14 4.75
CA ASP A 27 -6.11 11.68 3.47
C ASP A 27 -5.32 10.38 3.65
N LEU A 28 -4.54 10.31 4.72
CA LEU A 28 -3.72 9.14 5.01
C LEU A 28 -4.56 7.98 5.59
N THR A 29 -5.66 8.30 6.30
CA THR A 29 -6.64 7.30 6.74
C THR A 29 -7.35 6.67 5.53
N GLU A 30 -7.74 7.48 4.55
CA GLU A 30 -8.38 7.01 3.32
C GLU A 30 -7.46 6.11 2.49
N ILE A 31 -6.18 6.47 2.39
CA ILE A 31 -5.18 5.61 1.72
C ILE A 31 -5.10 4.25 2.39
N TRP A 32 -5.06 4.19 3.73
CA TRP A 32 -5.03 2.92 4.43
C TRP A 32 -6.34 2.14 4.34
N ASN A 33 -7.49 2.82 4.42
CA ASN A 33 -8.80 2.19 4.19
C ASN A 33 -8.84 1.51 2.83
N THR A 34 -8.50 2.26 1.79
CA THR A 34 -8.47 1.77 0.42
C THR A 34 -7.52 0.59 0.28
N THR A 35 -6.33 0.67 0.88
CA THR A 35 -5.34 -0.41 0.83
C THR A 35 -5.88 -1.68 1.51
N MET A 36 -6.42 -1.56 2.72
CA MET A 36 -7.00 -2.68 3.47
C MET A 36 -8.19 -3.31 2.74
N GLU A 37 -9.06 -2.51 2.14
CA GLU A 37 -10.21 -2.98 1.37
C GLU A 37 -9.81 -3.69 0.08
N GLN A 38 -8.90 -3.10 -0.71
CA GLN A 38 -8.46 -3.67 -1.98
C GLN A 38 -7.66 -4.95 -1.81
N MET A 39 -6.79 -4.98 -0.79
CA MET A 39 -5.95 -6.13 -0.48
C MET A 39 -6.63 -7.14 0.45
N LYS A 40 -7.84 -6.83 0.97
CA LYS A 40 -8.62 -7.66 1.89
C LYS A 40 -7.82 -8.09 3.12
N CYS A 41 -7.15 -7.12 3.72
CA CYS A 41 -6.25 -7.30 4.87
C CYS A 41 -6.59 -6.31 5.99
N CYS A 42 -5.96 -6.46 7.14
CA CYS A 42 -6.12 -5.54 8.27
C CYS A 42 -4.77 -5.23 8.94
N GLY A 43 -4.48 -3.95 9.08
CA GLY A 43 -3.21 -3.47 9.63
C GLY A 43 -2.01 -3.79 8.73
N PHE A 44 -0.81 -3.42 9.16
CA PHE A 44 0.40 -3.75 8.42
C PHE A 44 0.78 -5.22 8.65
N ASN A 45 0.86 -5.61 9.92
CA ASN A 45 1.13 -6.96 10.39
C ASN A 45 -0.17 -7.70 10.76
N ASN A 46 -1.09 -7.03 11.46
CA ASN A 46 -2.42 -7.52 11.83
C ASN A 46 -3.26 -6.39 12.48
N TYR A 47 -4.47 -6.73 12.95
CA TYR A 47 -5.34 -5.78 13.63
C TYR A 47 -4.74 -5.14 14.90
N THR A 48 -3.80 -5.81 15.57
CA THR A 48 -3.19 -5.32 16.81
C THR A 48 -2.33 -4.07 16.62
N ASP A 49 -1.96 -3.75 15.37
CA ASP A 49 -1.30 -2.49 15.02
C ASP A 49 -2.14 -1.27 15.42
N PHE A 50 -3.46 -1.46 15.55
CA PHE A 50 -4.41 -0.45 16.02
C PHE A 50 -4.66 -0.46 17.52
N SER A 51 -4.32 -1.51 18.28
CA SER A 51 -4.72 -1.65 19.69
C SER A 51 -4.19 -0.53 20.59
N ASP A 52 -3.00 0.01 20.28
CA ASP A 52 -2.41 1.17 20.98
C ASP A 52 -2.53 2.48 20.19
N SER A 53 -3.34 2.52 19.14
CA SER A 53 -3.45 3.67 18.24
C SER A 53 -4.30 4.80 18.83
N TYR A 54 -4.09 6.01 18.30
CA TYR A 54 -4.96 7.15 18.53
C TYR A 54 -6.42 6.83 18.21
N PHE A 55 -6.69 6.10 17.12
CA PHE A 55 -8.04 5.72 16.73
C PHE A 55 -8.70 4.85 17.80
N TYR A 56 -8.02 3.79 18.26
CA TYR A 56 -8.55 2.93 19.30
C TYR A 56 -8.75 3.68 20.63
N GLN A 57 -7.79 4.51 21.04
CA GLN A 57 -7.92 5.31 22.27
C GLN A 57 -9.07 6.33 22.20
N THR A 58 -9.39 6.82 21.00
CA THR A 58 -10.43 7.85 20.80
C THR A 58 -11.83 7.25 20.66
N TYR A 59 -11.95 6.17 19.90
CA TYR A 59 -13.24 5.59 19.52
C TYR A 59 -13.55 4.26 20.23
N ASN A 60 -12.56 3.66 20.90
CA ASN A 60 -12.62 2.33 21.50
C ASN A 60 -13.13 1.26 20.52
N LYS A 61 -12.63 1.33 19.28
CA LYS A 61 -13.03 0.50 18.15
C LYS A 61 -11.85 0.25 17.22
N TYR A 62 -11.97 -0.81 16.44
CA TYR A 62 -11.13 -1.08 15.28
C TYR A 62 -11.79 -0.55 14.00
N PRO A 63 -10.99 -0.22 12.98
CA PRO A 63 -11.54 0.43 11.79
C PRO A 63 -12.35 -0.53 10.92
N SER A 64 -13.31 0.02 10.19
CA SER A 64 -14.22 -0.74 9.33
C SER A 64 -13.57 -1.81 8.43
N PRO A 65 -12.41 -1.61 7.79
CA PRO A 65 -11.82 -2.63 6.91
C PRO A 65 -11.28 -3.84 7.69
N CYS A 66 -11.09 -3.73 9.00
CA CYS A 66 -10.69 -4.83 9.88
C CYS A 66 -11.86 -5.65 10.41
N CYS A 67 -13.09 -5.21 10.14
CA CYS A 67 -14.30 -5.72 10.75
C CYS A 67 -15.21 -6.40 9.71
N PRO A 68 -16.17 -7.21 10.17
CA PRO A 68 -17.30 -7.68 9.37
C PRO A 68 -18.17 -6.51 8.89
N ASP A 69 -18.83 -6.70 7.74
CA ASP A 69 -19.79 -5.75 7.15
C ASP A 69 -19.27 -4.31 6.91
N ASN A 70 -17.95 -4.12 6.90
CA ASN A 70 -17.29 -2.82 6.73
C ASN A 70 -17.82 -1.75 7.69
N LYS A 71 -17.97 -2.09 8.98
CA LYS A 71 -18.31 -1.12 10.05
C LYS A 71 -17.30 -1.21 11.18
N ASP A 72 -16.98 -0.07 11.79
CA ASP A 72 -16.10 -0.05 12.96
C ASP A 72 -16.68 -0.95 14.08
N CYS A 73 -15.83 -1.82 14.64
CA CYS A 73 -16.25 -2.88 15.54
C CYS A 73 -15.35 -2.98 16.80
N GLN A 74 -15.77 -3.76 17.79
CA GLN A 74 -14.94 -4.07 18.94
C GLN A 74 -13.97 -5.23 18.65
N GLU A 75 -13.01 -5.45 19.56
CA GLU A 75 -12.04 -6.55 19.41
C GLU A 75 -12.71 -7.91 19.24
N SER A 76 -13.80 -8.17 19.97
CA SER A 76 -14.56 -9.43 19.90
C SER A 76 -15.23 -9.68 18.55
N GLU A 77 -15.29 -8.66 17.70
CA GLU A 77 -15.94 -8.69 16.39
C GLU A 77 -14.93 -8.63 15.25
N ILE A 78 -13.61 -8.60 15.52
CA ILE A 78 -12.58 -8.58 14.49
C ILE A 78 -12.76 -9.75 13.52
N ASP A 79 -12.60 -9.47 12.22
CA ASP A 79 -12.54 -10.51 11.21
C ASP A 79 -11.15 -11.17 11.23
N GLU A 80 -11.00 -12.21 12.06
CA GLU A 80 -9.74 -12.96 12.20
C GLU A 80 -9.28 -13.65 10.91
N SER A 81 -10.14 -13.73 9.88
CA SER A 81 -9.73 -14.24 8.57
C SER A 81 -8.80 -13.28 7.81
N LYS A 82 -8.82 -11.99 8.16
CA LYS A 82 -7.97 -10.95 7.55
C LYS A 82 -6.57 -10.97 8.16
N GLN A 83 -5.60 -11.35 7.34
CA GLN A 83 -4.18 -11.25 7.67
C GLN A 83 -3.68 -9.80 7.54
N GLY A 84 -2.44 -9.55 7.97
CA GLY A 84 -1.76 -8.27 7.73
C GLY A 84 -1.55 -7.96 6.26
N CYS A 85 -1.57 -6.68 5.91
CA CYS A 85 -1.43 -6.24 4.54
C CYS A 85 -0.05 -6.55 3.93
N LEU A 86 1.01 -6.63 4.74
CA LEU A 86 2.31 -7.08 4.23
C LEU A 86 2.25 -8.53 3.72
N ASN A 87 1.60 -9.42 4.46
CA ASN A 87 1.42 -10.81 4.08
C ASN A 87 0.60 -10.93 2.79
N GLU A 88 -0.58 -10.29 2.74
CA GLU A 88 -1.44 -10.34 1.54
C GLU A 88 -0.77 -9.72 0.32
N PHE A 89 0.04 -8.67 0.51
CA PHE A 89 0.83 -8.09 -0.57
C PHE A 89 1.89 -9.06 -1.12
N GLN A 90 2.60 -9.78 -0.24
CA GLN A 90 3.55 -10.81 -0.67
C GLN A 90 2.83 -11.95 -1.41
N VAL A 91 1.67 -12.38 -0.90
CA VAL A 91 0.83 -13.38 -1.57
C VAL A 91 0.39 -12.90 -2.95
N PHE A 92 -0.03 -11.64 -3.06
CA PHE A 92 -0.41 -11.01 -4.32
C PHE A 92 0.75 -11.00 -5.33
N LEU A 93 1.95 -10.57 -4.92
CA LEU A 93 3.13 -10.56 -5.78
C LEU A 93 3.55 -11.98 -6.19
N ASN A 94 3.44 -12.96 -5.30
CA ASN A 94 3.77 -14.34 -5.63
C ASN A 94 2.78 -14.95 -6.64
N LYS A 95 1.49 -14.62 -6.53
CA LYS A 95 0.45 -15.13 -7.44
C LYS A 95 0.42 -14.37 -8.78
N ASN A 96 0.57 -13.05 -8.74
CA ASN A 96 0.36 -12.15 -9.88
C ASN A 96 1.65 -11.52 -10.42
N GLY A 97 2.82 -11.91 -9.89
CA GLY A 97 4.11 -11.29 -10.22
C GLY A 97 4.43 -11.30 -11.71
N LYS A 98 3.96 -12.29 -12.47
CA LYS A 98 4.10 -12.31 -13.93
C LYS A 98 3.34 -11.16 -14.60
N ILE A 99 2.13 -10.88 -14.15
CA ILE A 99 1.29 -9.79 -14.68
C ILE A 99 1.91 -8.45 -14.30
N VAL A 100 2.26 -8.28 -13.02
CA VAL A 100 2.92 -7.06 -12.51
C VAL A 100 4.23 -6.79 -13.26
N GLY A 101 5.07 -7.81 -13.42
CA GLY A 101 6.32 -7.71 -14.17
C GLY A 101 6.09 -7.34 -15.63
N GLY A 102 5.06 -7.90 -16.28
CA GLY A 102 4.67 -7.53 -17.65
C GLY A 102 4.30 -6.05 -17.79
N VAL A 103 3.54 -5.51 -16.84
CA VAL A 103 3.20 -4.07 -16.80
C VAL A 103 4.45 -3.21 -16.67
N VAL A 104 5.35 -3.55 -15.74
CA VAL A 104 6.61 -2.82 -15.53
C VAL A 104 7.47 -2.83 -16.79
N LEU A 105 7.63 -3.99 -17.44
CA LEU A 105 8.39 -4.11 -18.67
C LEU A 105 7.76 -3.32 -19.82
N GLY A 106 6.42 -3.32 -19.93
CA GLY A 106 5.69 -2.56 -20.94
C GLY A 106 5.88 -1.05 -20.79
N ILE A 107 5.79 -0.54 -19.56
CA ILE A 107 6.04 0.88 -19.25
C ILE A 107 7.49 1.25 -19.58
N GLY A 108 8.46 0.42 -19.17
CA GLY A 108 9.88 0.66 -19.46
C GLY A 108 10.19 0.69 -20.96
N ALA A 109 9.57 -0.20 -21.75
CA ALA A 109 9.73 -0.20 -23.21
C ALA A 109 9.16 1.08 -23.85
N LEU A 110 7.98 1.54 -23.39
CA LEU A 110 7.36 2.77 -23.86
C LEU A 110 8.23 4.01 -23.54
N GLU A 111 8.79 4.06 -22.33
CA GLU A 111 9.66 5.16 -21.90
C GLU A 111 10.96 5.23 -22.70
N LEU A 112 11.60 4.07 -22.96
CA LEU A 112 12.79 3.99 -23.81
C LEU A 112 12.50 4.47 -25.24
N ALA A 113 11.36 4.07 -25.83
CA ALA A 113 10.97 4.53 -27.16
C ALA A 113 10.75 6.05 -27.19
N ALA A 114 10.13 6.63 -26.16
CA ALA A 114 9.92 8.06 -26.04
C ALA A 114 11.24 8.84 -25.93
N MET A 115 12.21 8.34 -25.14
CA MET A 115 13.54 8.96 -25.05
C MET A 115 14.26 8.95 -26.41
N ILE A 116 14.21 7.82 -27.14
CA ILE A 116 14.83 7.69 -28.46
C ILE A 116 14.20 8.66 -29.46
N ALA A 117 12.86 8.70 -29.53
CA ALA A 117 12.14 9.62 -30.40
C ALA A 117 12.46 11.09 -30.08
N SER A 118 12.58 11.44 -28.81
CA SER A 118 12.95 12.79 -28.36
C SER A 118 14.34 13.19 -28.83
N MET A 119 15.33 12.27 -28.75
CA MET A 119 16.68 12.53 -29.27
C MET A 119 16.67 12.72 -30.79
N PHE A 120 15.94 11.91 -31.54
CA PHE A 120 15.81 12.06 -32.99
C PHE A 120 15.20 13.41 -33.38
N LEU A 121 14.10 13.81 -32.72
CA LEU A 121 13.46 15.11 -32.94
C LEU A 121 14.40 16.27 -32.60
N TYR A 122 15.13 16.18 -31.49
CA TYR A 122 16.11 17.19 -31.09
C TYR A 122 17.20 17.37 -32.16
N CYS A 123 17.76 16.28 -32.67
CA CYS A 123 18.76 16.33 -33.73
C CYS A 123 18.21 16.94 -35.03
N GLN A 124 16.97 16.63 -35.43
CA GLN A 124 16.38 17.21 -36.64
C GLN A 124 16.17 18.73 -36.54
N ILE A 125 15.68 19.22 -35.41
CA ILE A 125 15.45 20.66 -35.20
C ILE A 125 16.78 21.42 -35.20
N GLY A 126 17.81 20.86 -34.56
CA GLY A 126 19.16 21.47 -34.54
C GLY A 126 19.84 21.52 -35.90
N THR A 127 19.50 20.62 -36.83
CA THR A 127 20.02 20.64 -38.21
C THR A 127 19.23 21.54 -39.17
N SER A 128 18.08 22.06 -38.76
CA SER A 128 17.23 22.94 -39.56
C SER A 128 17.52 24.44 -39.35
N SER A 129 18.69 24.78 -38.79
CA SER A 129 19.15 26.16 -38.55
C SER A 129 20.48 26.45 -39.22
#